data_AF-A0A9P4LI36-F1
#
_entry.id   AF-A0A9P4LI36-F1
#
_cell.length_a   1.000
_cell.length_b   1.000
_cell.length_c   1.000
_cell.angle_alpha   90.00
_cell.angle_beta   90.00
_cell.angle_gamma   90.00
#
_symmetry.space_group_name_H-M   'P 1'
#
loop_
_entity.id
_entity.type
_entity.pdbx_description
1 polymer ?
#
loop_
_entity_poly.entity_id
_entity_poly.type
_entity_poly.pdbx_seq_one_letter_code
_entity_poly.pdbx_strand_id
1 'polypeptide(L)'
;MSSPEGTPHADNVPVGKYVSAGLSDLRSPCPMINCLANHGYLPRNGQNITAHQMRSSMNHTGISAALATAFVNTVYNVHKDTDSSSNVGFFVRLWRIVRDPWTLLAGFGMRKPDQTNGAGQPILDLDQLALPGAVEHDISLTRRDHAQTEGNCARQEDLVNELLACSADKKTITREDLAALRRRRIATQREDNPGLKYGPLQHEMSCGEIALILGVLGDGKSAPVEFVEPFLKEERLPIQEGWVKRRWWTLGPVELKLIVNKVKGLIGLQIK
;
A
#
# COMPACT_ATOMS: atom_id res chain seq x y z
N MET A 1 21.95 -12.25 -36.28
CA MET A 1 21.80 -11.71 -34.92
C MET A 1 20.33 -11.46 -34.71
N SER A 2 19.67 -12.39 -34.03
CA SER A 2 18.25 -12.33 -33.70
C SER A 2 18.02 -11.29 -32.60
N SER A 3 17.10 -10.37 -32.83
CA SER A 3 16.59 -9.42 -31.84
C SER A 3 16.04 -10.17 -30.62
N PRO A 4 16.18 -9.65 -29.39
CA PRO A 4 15.59 -10.31 -28.22
C PRO A 4 14.08 -10.25 -28.36
N GLU A 5 13.43 -11.41 -28.25
CA GLU A 5 11.97 -11.54 -28.20
C GLU A 5 11.44 -10.67 -27.06
N GLY A 6 10.84 -9.53 -27.42
CA GLY A 6 10.09 -8.72 -26.49
C GLY A 6 8.92 -9.55 -25.96
N THR A 7 8.75 -9.58 -24.63
CA THR A 7 7.58 -10.17 -24.00
C THR A 7 6.32 -9.65 -24.70
N PRO A 8 5.43 -10.53 -25.20
CA PRO A 8 4.25 -10.11 -25.95
C PRO A 8 3.47 -9.11 -25.09
N HIS A 9 3.21 -7.93 -25.66
CA HIS A 9 2.53 -6.82 -24.99
C HIS A 9 1.32 -7.36 -24.22
N ALA A 10 1.36 -7.22 -22.89
CA ALA A 10 0.37 -7.74 -21.96
C ALA A 10 -1.06 -7.17 -22.21
N ASP A 11 -1.18 -6.17 -23.08
CA ASP A 11 -2.42 -5.46 -23.42
C ASP A 11 -3.48 -6.36 -24.09
N ASN A 12 -3.08 -7.47 -24.73
CA ASN A 12 -4.02 -8.42 -25.35
C ASN A 12 -4.59 -9.46 -24.37
N VAL A 13 -4.15 -9.46 -23.11
CA VAL A 13 -4.62 -10.41 -22.09
C VAL A 13 -5.91 -9.89 -21.43
N PRO A 14 -7.00 -10.68 -21.38
CA PRO A 14 -8.28 -10.23 -20.81
C PRO A 14 -8.17 -9.65 -19.40
N VAL A 15 -8.95 -8.61 -19.13
CA VAL A 15 -9.07 -8.02 -17.78
C VAL A 15 -9.46 -9.09 -16.77
N GLY A 16 -8.81 -9.08 -15.61
CA GLY A 16 -8.95 -10.07 -14.54
C GLY A 16 -7.96 -11.23 -14.63
N LYS A 17 -7.33 -11.49 -15.79
CA LYS A 17 -6.26 -12.48 -15.90
C LYS A 17 -4.92 -11.88 -15.44
N TYR A 18 -4.21 -12.63 -14.61
CA TYR A 18 -2.91 -12.24 -14.08
C TYR A 18 -1.83 -12.27 -15.16
N VAL A 19 -1.00 -11.24 -15.19
CA VAL A 19 0.26 -11.14 -15.93
C VAL A 19 1.25 -10.43 -15.01
N SER A 20 2.44 -11.00 -14.82
CA SER A 20 3.50 -10.36 -14.07
C SER A 20 3.97 -9.07 -14.75
N ALA A 21 4.39 -8.08 -13.97
CA ALA A 21 4.97 -6.84 -14.50
C ALA A 21 6.23 -7.12 -15.34
N GLY A 22 6.34 -6.50 -16.52
CA GLY A 22 7.58 -6.45 -17.29
C GLY A 22 8.58 -5.46 -16.71
N LEU A 23 9.83 -5.49 -17.20
CA LEU A 23 10.91 -4.60 -16.72
C LEU A 23 10.62 -3.11 -16.96
N SER A 24 9.81 -2.78 -17.97
CA SER A 24 9.41 -1.40 -18.31
C SER A 24 8.11 -0.96 -17.64
N ASP A 25 7.42 -1.84 -16.93
CA ASP A 25 6.14 -1.53 -16.31
C ASP A 25 6.36 -0.86 -14.95
N LEU A 26 5.69 0.27 -14.71
CA LEU A 26 5.79 0.96 -13.44
C LEU A 26 4.92 0.28 -12.39
N ARG A 27 5.45 0.15 -11.18
CA ARG A 27 4.76 -0.40 -10.02
C ARG A 27 4.94 0.53 -8.83
N SER A 28 4.10 0.33 -7.83
CA SER A 28 4.00 1.13 -6.61
C SER A 28 4.60 0.38 -5.40
N PRO A 29 4.79 1.05 -4.25
CA PRO A 29 5.10 0.36 -3.00
C PRO A 29 3.89 -0.41 -2.43
N CYS A 30 2.69 -0.27 -3.01
CA CYS A 30 1.47 -0.92 -2.54
C CYS A 30 1.20 -2.24 -3.28
N PRO A 31 1.26 -3.41 -2.61
CA PRO A 31 1.00 -4.69 -3.27
C PRO A 31 -0.38 -4.78 -3.90
N MET A 32 -1.41 -4.19 -3.26
CA MET A 32 -2.78 -4.23 -3.78
C MET A 32 -2.92 -3.47 -5.10
N ILE A 33 -2.34 -2.27 -5.21
CA ILE A 33 -2.41 -1.49 -6.46
C ILE A 33 -1.64 -2.20 -7.58
N ASN A 34 -0.52 -2.84 -7.23
CA ASN A 34 0.24 -3.66 -8.17
C ASN A 34 -0.56 -4.89 -8.63
N CYS A 35 -1.32 -5.54 -7.74
CA CYS A 35 -2.28 -6.58 -8.12
C CYS A 35 -3.28 -6.06 -9.16
N LEU A 36 -3.86 -4.88 -8.94
CA LEU A 36 -4.84 -4.31 -9.87
C LEU A 36 -4.24 -4.05 -11.26
N ALA A 37 -2.99 -3.62 -11.35
CA ALA A 37 -2.26 -3.49 -12.61
C ALA A 37 -1.91 -4.87 -13.23
N ASN A 38 -1.40 -5.81 -12.44
CA ASN A 38 -1.06 -7.17 -12.89
C ASN A 38 -2.30 -7.97 -13.37
N HIS A 39 -3.50 -7.60 -12.93
CA HIS A 39 -4.75 -8.18 -13.43
C HIS A 39 -5.40 -7.35 -14.55
N GLY A 40 -4.85 -6.20 -14.94
CA GLY A 40 -5.40 -5.33 -15.99
C GLY A 40 -6.64 -4.53 -15.57
N TYR A 41 -6.96 -4.46 -14.28
CA TYR A 41 -7.99 -3.54 -13.75
C TYR A 41 -7.50 -2.09 -13.78
N LEU A 42 -6.18 -1.91 -13.75
CA LEU A 42 -5.47 -0.69 -14.11
C LEU A 42 -4.66 -0.94 -15.39
N PRO A 43 -4.22 0.10 -16.12
CA PRO A 43 -3.22 -0.04 -17.17
C PRO A 43 -2.04 -0.89 -16.70
N ARG A 44 -1.73 -1.98 -17.42
CA ARG A 44 -0.73 -2.98 -17.00
C ARG A 44 0.68 -2.40 -16.93
N ASN A 45 0.97 -1.41 -17.75
CA ASN A 45 2.22 -0.65 -17.73
C ASN A 45 2.35 0.31 -16.53
N GLY A 46 1.30 0.46 -15.71
CA GLY A 46 1.29 1.32 -14.53
C GLY A 46 1.35 2.81 -14.81
N GLN A 47 1.03 3.25 -16.03
CA GLN A 47 1.18 4.64 -16.47
C GLN A 47 -0.16 5.27 -16.88
N ASN A 48 -0.20 6.60 -16.86
CA ASN A 48 -1.31 7.43 -17.35
C ASN A 48 -2.68 7.07 -16.76
N ILE A 49 -2.71 6.75 -15.46
CA ILE A 49 -3.91 6.28 -14.77
C ILE A 49 -4.76 7.49 -14.35
N THR A 50 -6.04 7.48 -14.68
CA THR A 50 -7.01 8.49 -14.22
C THR A 50 -7.61 8.13 -12.85
N ALA A 51 -8.07 9.14 -12.11
CA ALA A 51 -8.76 8.93 -10.82
C ALA A 51 -9.99 8.02 -10.97
N HIS A 52 -10.67 8.09 -12.11
CA HIS A 52 -11.79 7.20 -12.43
C HIS A 52 -11.34 5.74 -12.58
N GLN A 53 -10.28 5.46 -13.33
CA GLN A 53 -9.73 4.11 -13.46
C GLN A 53 -9.28 3.56 -12.10
N MET A 54 -8.57 4.37 -11.30
CA MET A 54 -8.18 3.99 -9.94
C MET A 54 -9.38 3.69 -9.04
N ARG A 55 -10.44 4.52 -9.07
CA ARG A 55 -11.65 4.26 -8.28
C ARG A 55 -12.38 3.00 -8.74
N SER A 56 -12.45 2.77 -10.06
CA SER A 56 -13.12 1.60 -10.64
C SER A 56 -12.38 0.30 -10.30
N SER A 57 -11.05 0.29 -10.37
CA SER A 57 -10.24 -0.89 -10.07
C SER A 57 -10.38 -1.32 -8.60
N MET A 58 -10.60 -0.37 -7.69
CA MET A 58 -10.80 -0.66 -6.26
C MET A 58 -12.03 -1.52 -5.96
N ASN A 59 -13.01 -1.63 -6.87
CA ASN A 59 -14.15 -2.53 -6.74
C ASN A 59 -13.78 -4.03 -6.69
N HIS A 60 -12.53 -4.36 -7.02
CA HIS A 60 -11.98 -5.71 -7.01
C HIS A 60 -11.28 -6.09 -5.70
N THR A 61 -11.15 -5.17 -4.73
CA THR A 61 -10.36 -5.38 -3.51
C THR A 61 -11.18 -5.78 -2.29
N GLY A 62 -12.51 -5.62 -2.32
CA GLY A 62 -13.38 -5.87 -1.17
C GLY A 62 -13.44 -4.73 -0.14
N ILE A 63 -12.80 -3.60 -0.41
CA ILE A 63 -12.94 -2.36 0.39
C ILE A 63 -14.21 -1.58 0.01
N SER A 64 -14.70 -0.76 0.94
CA SER A 64 -15.87 0.10 0.69
C SER A 64 -15.55 1.23 -0.30
N ALA A 65 -16.58 1.70 -1.03
CA ALA A 65 -16.46 2.87 -1.91
C ALA A 65 -15.99 4.13 -1.18
N ALA A 66 -16.37 4.30 0.10
CA ALA A 66 -15.92 5.40 0.93
C ALA A 66 -14.40 5.35 1.17
N LEU A 67 -13.87 4.18 1.55
CA LEU A 67 -12.44 4.00 1.77
C LEU A 67 -11.64 4.14 0.46
N ALA A 68 -12.15 3.57 -0.63
CA ALA A 68 -11.56 3.72 -1.97
C ALA A 68 -11.52 5.20 -2.40
N THR A 69 -12.61 5.94 -2.17
CA THR A 69 -12.68 7.36 -2.55
C THR A 69 -11.71 8.21 -1.73
N ALA A 70 -11.59 7.96 -0.42
CA ALA A 70 -10.60 8.65 0.41
C ALA A 70 -9.18 8.41 -0.09
N PHE A 71 -8.83 7.15 -0.38
CA PHE A 71 -7.52 6.80 -0.95
C PHE A 71 -7.27 7.51 -2.29
N VAL A 72 -8.20 7.40 -3.24
CA VAL A 72 -8.04 8.00 -4.58
C VAL A 72 -7.91 9.51 -4.50
N ASN A 73 -8.71 10.18 -3.67
CA ASN A 73 -8.62 11.64 -3.55
C ASN A 73 -7.24 12.06 -3.03
N THR A 74 -6.68 11.34 -2.07
CA THR A 74 -5.31 11.59 -1.57
C THR A 74 -4.24 11.33 -2.62
N VAL A 75 -4.34 10.22 -3.35
CA VAL A 75 -3.37 9.87 -4.39
C VAL A 75 -3.31 10.94 -5.49
N TYR A 76 -4.46 11.51 -5.88
CA TYR A 76 -4.54 12.47 -6.98
C TYR A 76 -4.31 13.93 -6.58
N ASN A 77 -4.13 14.21 -5.29
CA ASN A 77 -3.61 15.51 -4.84
C ASN A 77 -2.23 15.75 -5.45
N VAL A 78 -1.95 17.02 -5.77
CA VAL A 78 -0.64 17.43 -6.30
C VAL A 78 0.43 17.27 -5.23
N HIS A 79 1.50 16.57 -5.59
CA HIS A 79 2.69 16.43 -4.77
C HIS A 79 3.34 17.78 -4.53
N LYS A 80 3.74 18.06 -3.30
CA LYS A 80 4.47 19.27 -2.92
C LYS A 80 5.82 18.83 -2.38
N ASP A 81 6.89 19.38 -2.95
CA ASP A 81 8.23 19.15 -2.42
C ASP A 81 8.29 19.63 -0.95
N THR A 82 9.05 18.91 -0.13
CA THR A 82 9.07 19.00 1.34
C THR A 82 9.46 20.35 1.96
N ASP A 83 9.64 21.43 1.18
CA ASP A 83 10.08 22.75 1.68
C ASP A 83 8.96 23.73 2.06
N SER A 84 7.66 23.44 1.80
CA SER A 84 6.58 24.34 2.22
C SER A 84 6.03 23.99 3.62
N SER A 85 6.78 24.35 4.66
CA SER A 85 6.34 24.24 6.06
C SER A 85 5.21 25.23 6.37
N SER A 86 3.94 24.80 6.36
CA SER A 86 2.84 25.62 6.86
C SER A 86 2.82 25.62 8.39
N ASN A 87 2.95 26.80 9.01
CA ASN A 87 2.77 27.02 10.46
C ASN A 87 1.29 26.82 10.86
N VAL A 88 0.91 25.57 11.16
CA VAL A 88 -0.40 25.28 11.75
C VAL A 88 -0.19 24.90 13.21
N GLY A 89 -0.82 25.68 14.11
CA GLY A 89 -0.68 25.54 15.56
C GLY A 89 -1.03 24.15 16.10
N PHE A 90 -0.31 23.73 17.12
CA PHE A 90 -0.38 22.42 17.79
C PHE A 90 -1.82 21.97 18.13
N PHE A 91 -2.65 22.89 18.67
CA PHE A 91 -4.02 22.59 19.07
C PHE A 91 -4.97 22.31 17.89
N VAL A 92 -4.75 22.92 16.72
CA VAL A 92 -5.53 22.66 15.50
C VAL A 92 -5.17 21.30 14.91
N ARG A 93 -3.88 20.93 14.93
CA ARG A 93 -3.41 19.58 14.56
C ARG A 93 -4.02 18.52 15.49
N LEU A 94 -3.97 18.74 16.80
CA LEU A 94 -4.51 17.81 17.80
C LEU A 94 -6.03 17.63 17.67
N TRP A 95 -6.78 18.72 17.46
CA TRP A 95 -8.24 18.65 17.26
C TRP A 95 -8.63 17.94 15.95
N ARG A 96 -7.85 18.10 14.87
CA ARG A 96 -8.03 17.34 13.61
C ARG A 96 -7.75 15.84 13.76
N ILE A 97 -6.70 15.47 14.49
CA ILE A 97 -6.30 14.07 14.72
C ILE A 97 -7.35 13.29 15.52
N VAL A 98 -7.97 13.93 16.52
CA VAL A 98 -8.97 13.28 17.39
C VAL A 98 -10.31 13.07 16.66
N ARG A 99 -10.68 13.99 15.76
CA ARG A 99 -12.00 14.00 15.12
C ARG A 99 -12.05 13.26 13.78
N ASP A 100 -10.94 13.18 13.06
CA ASP A 100 -10.88 12.54 11.75
C ASP A 100 -9.44 12.13 11.36
N PRO A 101 -9.04 10.88 11.62
CA PRO A 101 -7.79 10.31 11.11
C PRO A 101 -7.57 10.47 9.59
N TRP A 102 -8.62 10.74 8.81
CA TRP A 102 -8.57 10.91 7.36
C TRP A 102 -8.10 12.32 6.95
N THR A 103 -8.11 13.31 7.85
CA THR A 103 -7.51 14.63 7.58
C THR A 103 -5.98 14.62 7.48
N LEU A 104 -5.34 13.53 7.92
CA LEU A 104 -3.90 13.28 7.74
C LEU A 104 -3.59 12.93 6.28
N LEU A 105 -4.51 12.22 5.61
CA LEU A 105 -4.36 11.83 4.21
C LEU A 105 -4.57 13.01 3.25
N ALA A 106 -5.35 14.02 3.64
CA ALA A 106 -5.57 15.23 2.82
C ALA A 106 -4.32 16.13 2.68
N GLY A 107 -3.32 15.96 3.55
CA GLY A 107 -2.04 16.67 3.48
C GLY A 107 -1.04 16.04 2.51
N PHE A 108 -1.29 14.81 2.06
CA PHE A 108 -0.45 14.10 1.10
C PHE A 108 -0.95 14.31 -0.32
N GLY A 109 -0.01 14.29 -1.27
CA GLY A 109 -0.26 14.23 -2.70
C GLY A 109 0.84 13.43 -3.38
N MET A 110 0.47 12.63 -4.36
CA MET A 110 1.41 11.76 -5.10
C MET A 110 1.52 12.18 -6.55
N ARG A 111 0.52 12.85 -7.10
CA ARG A 111 0.51 13.24 -8.50
C ARG A 111 1.49 14.38 -8.75
N LYS A 112 2.40 14.21 -9.69
CA LYS A 112 3.31 15.29 -10.12
C LYS A 112 2.52 16.52 -10.64
N PRO A 113 3.03 17.74 -10.46
CA PRO A 113 2.43 18.95 -11.00
C PRO A 113 2.17 18.83 -12.50
N ASP A 114 1.08 19.45 -12.97
CA ASP A 114 0.71 19.58 -14.39
C ASP A 114 0.58 18.26 -15.19
N GLN A 115 0.57 17.12 -14.49
CA GLN A 115 0.43 15.81 -15.12
C GLN A 115 -1.02 15.55 -15.56
N THR A 116 -1.26 15.65 -16.87
CA THR A 116 -2.57 15.43 -17.51
C THR A 116 -2.45 14.60 -18.79
N ASN A 117 -3.52 13.90 -19.18
CA ASN A 117 -3.60 13.22 -20.48
C ASN A 117 -3.96 14.19 -21.62
N GLY A 118 -4.04 13.68 -22.85
CA GLY A 118 -4.41 14.48 -24.03
C GLY A 118 -5.80 15.15 -23.97
N ALA A 119 -6.66 14.76 -23.03
CA ALA A 119 -7.96 15.38 -22.77
C ALA A 119 -7.92 16.38 -21.59
N GLY A 120 -6.74 16.68 -21.04
CA GLY A 120 -6.56 17.56 -19.89
C GLY A 120 -6.98 16.93 -18.55
N GLN A 121 -7.25 15.64 -18.50
CA GLN A 121 -7.62 14.97 -17.25
C GLN A 121 -6.37 14.67 -16.41
N PRO A 122 -6.40 14.89 -15.08
CA PRO A 122 -5.30 14.51 -14.21
C PRO A 122 -5.01 13.01 -14.28
N ILE A 123 -3.73 12.68 -14.43
CA ILE A 123 -3.23 11.30 -14.48
C ILE A 123 -2.07 11.10 -13.52
N LEU A 124 -1.79 9.84 -13.20
CA LEU A 124 -0.77 9.40 -12.26
C LEU A 124 -0.07 8.14 -12.80
N ASP A 125 1.23 8.02 -12.55
CA ASP A 125 1.98 6.78 -12.72
C ASP A 125 2.22 6.10 -11.36
N LEU A 126 2.23 4.77 -11.34
CA LEU A 126 2.20 4.00 -10.09
C LEU A 126 3.44 4.18 -9.20
N ASP A 127 4.60 4.43 -9.78
CA ASP A 127 5.84 4.68 -9.06
C ASP A 127 5.79 5.98 -8.22
N GLN A 128 4.89 6.90 -8.56
CA GLN A 128 4.70 8.15 -7.83
C GLN A 128 4.15 7.94 -6.42
N LEU A 129 3.56 6.77 -6.12
CA LEU A 129 3.16 6.40 -4.77
C LEU A 129 4.38 6.23 -3.84
N ALA A 130 5.60 6.08 -4.38
CA ALA A 130 6.85 6.01 -3.61
C ALA A 130 7.56 7.36 -3.44
N LEU A 131 6.98 8.47 -3.90
CA LEU A 131 7.60 9.79 -3.76
C LEU A 131 7.80 10.16 -2.28
N PRO A 132 8.94 10.75 -1.90
CA PRO A 132 9.19 11.21 -0.53
C PRO A 132 8.12 12.20 -0.08
N GLY A 133 7.59 12.04 1.13
CA GLY A 133 6.52 12.93 1.63
C GLY A 133 5.13 12.65 1.04
N ALA A 134 4.98 11.55 0.28
CA ALA A 134 3.69 10.92 0.03
C ALA A 134 3.23 10.06 1.24
N VAL A 135 2.33 9.10 1.01
CA VAL A 135 1.90 8.11 2.01
C VAL A 135 2.99 7.07 2.31
N GLU A 136 3.97 6.93 1.41
CA GLU A 136 5.16 6.09 1.64
C GLU A 136 5.85 6.50 2.94
N HIS A 137 6.27 5.49 3.71
CA HIS A 137 6.93 5.69 4.98
C HIS A 137 7.91 4.57 5.31
N ASP A 138 8.91 4.97 6.11
CA ASP A 138 9.90 4.08 6.68
C ASP A 138 9.28 2.97 7.54
N ILE A 139 10.05 1.90 7.72
CA ILE A 139 9.63 0.65 8.34
C ILE A 139 8.44 0.08 7.56
N SER A 140 8.55 0.00 6.24
CA SER A 140 7.59 -0.77 5.44
C SER A 140 7.67 -2.26 5.75
N LEU A 141 6.61 -3.04 5.49
CA LEU A 141 6.60 -4.49 5.75
C LEU A 141 7.52 -5.27 4.81
N THR A 142 7.56 -4.86 3.55
CA THR A 142 8.21 -5.60 2.45
C THR A 142 9.05 -4.69 1.55
N ARG A 143 9.20 -3.41 1.94
CA ARG A 143 9.99 -2.38 1.27
C ARG A 143 11.11 -1.92 2.22
N ARG A 144 12.29 -1.59 1.69
CA ARG A 144 13.36 -0.86 2.39
C ARG A 144 12.99 0.62 2.49
N ASP A 145 13.65 1.33 3.40
CA ASP A 145 13.37 2.74 3.65
C ASP A 145 14.01 3.62 2.58
N HIS A 146 13.49 4.83 2.37
CA HIS A 146 13.93 5.72 1.29
C HIS A 146 15.43 6.06 1.35
N ALA A 147 16.01 6.11 2.56
CA ALA A 147 17.42 6.40 2.77
C ALA A 147 18.35 5.20 2.45
N GLN A 148 17.79 4.00 2.24
CA GLN A 148 18.56 2.78 1.95
C GLN A 148 18.74 2.58 0.44
N THR A 149 19.82 1.91 0.04
CA THR A 149 20.28 1.85 -1.35
C THR A 149 19.36 1.06 -2.28
N GLU A 150 18.61 0.09 -1.76
CA GLU A 150 17.69 -0.74 -2.55
C GLU A 150 16.38 0.00 -2.92
N GLY A 151 16.09 1.12 -2.26
CA GLY A 151 14.92 1.95 -2.50
C GLY A 151 13.61 1.44 -1.90
N ASN A 152 12.59 2.32 -1.92
CA ASN A 152 11.33 2.19 -1.20
C ASN A 152 10.14 1.73 -2.06
N CYS A 153 10.34 1.48 -3.36
CA CYS A 153 9.23 1.15 -4.27
C CYS A 153 9.07 -0.37 -4.49
N ALA A 154 10.13 -1.03 -4.96
CA ALA A 154 10.10 -2.45 -5.26
C ALA A 154 10.03 -3.30 -3.99
N ARG A 155 9.30 -4.41 -4.03
CA ARG A 155 9.32 -5.41 -2.95
C ARG A 155 10.71 -6.04 -2.83
N GLN A 156 11.23 -6.24 -1.61
CA GLN A 156 12.44 -7.03 -1.38
C GLN A 156 12.09 -8.44 -0.90
N GLU A 157 12.76 -9.42 -1.51
CA GLU A 157 12.47 -10.84 -1.31
C GLU A 157 12.76 -11.31 0.12
N ASP A 158 13.84 -10.83 0.73
CA ASP A 158 14.19 -11.13 2.12
C ASP A 158 13.09 -10.70 3.10
N LEU A 159 12.49 -9.52 2.87
CA LEU A 159 11.41 -9.00 3.71
C LEU A 159 10.08 -9.72 3.50
N VAL A 160 9.78 -10.09 2.26
CA VAL A 160 8.62 -10.93 1.96
C VAL A 160 8.77 -12.29 2.66
N ASN A 161 9.96 -12.89 2.59
CA ASN A 161 10.25 -14.15 3.26
C ASN A 161 10.18 -14.03 4.79
N GLU A 162 10.70 -12.94 5.37
CA GLU A 162 10.59 -12.66 6.81
C GLU A 162 9.12 -12.55 7.24
N LEU A 163 8.29 -11.85 6.46
CA LEU A 163 6.87 -11.70 6.75
C LEU A 163 6.16 -13.05 6.69
N LEU A 164 6.36 -13.85 5.65
CA LEU A 164 5.72 -15.17 5.55
C LEU A 164 6.18 -16.12 6.66
N ALA A 165 7.45 -16.03 7.08
CA ALA A 165 8.00 -16.81 8.17
C ALA A 165 7.47 -16.42 9.56
N CYS A 166 6.74 -15.30 9.70
CA CYS A 166 6.14 -14.92 10.98
C CYS A 166 4.98 -15.84 11.40
N SER A 167 4.37 -16.57 10.45
CA SER A 167 3.33 -17.55 10.74
C SER A 167 3.91 -18.75 11.50
N ALA A 168 3.53 -18.89 12.78
CA ALA A 168 4.02 -19.98 13.62
C ALA A 168 3.57 -21.38 13.14
N ASP A 169 2.35 -21.48 12.60
CA ASP A 169 1.74 -22.72 12.11
C ASP A 169 1.96 -22.95 10.60
N LYS A 170 2.59 -21.97 9.91
CA LYS A 170 2.79 -21.92 8.45
C LYS A 170 1.50 -21.94 7.63
N LYS A 171 0.35 -21.76 8.26
CA LYS A 171 -0.97 -21.80 7.63
C LYS A 171 -1.69 -20.47 7.75
N THR A 172 -1.49 -19.78 8.88
CA THR A 172 -2.24 -18.59 9.25
C THR A 172 -1.28 -17.52 9.77
N ILE A 173 -1.43 -16.29 9.26
CA ILE A 173 -0.74 -15.12 9.82
C ILE A 173 -1.73 -14.37 10.69
N THR A 174 -1.42 -14.20 11.97
CA THR A 174 -2.27 -13.50 12.93
C THR A 174 -1.87 -12.03 13.10
N ARG A 175 -2.74 -11.23 13.74
CA ARG A 175 -2.39 -9.87 14.18
C ARG A 175 -1.18 -9.86 15.09
N GLU A 176 -1.09 -10.83 15.99
CA GLU A 176 -0.03 -10.99 16.96
C GLU A 176 1.31 -11.23 16.26
N ASP A 177 1.33 -12.08 15.23
CA ASP A 177 2.51 -12.36 14.41
C ASP A 177 3.00 -11.11 13.68
N LEU A 178 2.09 -10.39 12.99
CA LEU A 178 2.41 -9.16 12.26
C LEU A 178 2.82 -8.02 13.19
N ALA A 179 2.21 -7.90 14.37
CA ALA A 179 2.60 -6.94 15.39
C ALA A 179 4.00 -7.25 15.94
N ALA A 180 4.31 -8.52 16.19
CA ALA A 180 5.63 -8.95 16.64
C ALA A 180 6.70 -8.68 15.57
N LEU A 181 6.42 -9.01 14.30
CA LEU A 181 7.26 -8.66 13.15
C LEU A 181 7.49 -7.15 13.10
N ARG A 182 6.43 -6.34 13.18
CA ARG A 182 6.54 -4.88 13.15
C ARG A 182 7.43 -4.34 14.26
N ARG A 183 7.30 -4.84 15.50
CA ARG A 183 8.18 -4.43 16.62
C ARG A 183 9.65 -4.75 16.34
N ARG A 184 9.94 -5.95 15.79
CA ARG A 184 11.31 -6.32 15.40
C ARG A 184 11.85 -5.37 14.33
N ARG A 185 11.08 -5.13 13.26
CA ARG A 185 11.46 -4.20 12.19
C ARG A 185 11.73 -2.78 12.70
N ILE A 186 10.91 -2.26 13.62
CA ILE A 186 11.14 -0.96 14.27
C ILE A 186 12.47 -0.97 15.04
N ALA A 187 12.76 -2.03 15.79
CA ALA A 187 14.00 -2.14 16.54
C ALA A 187 15.22 -2.17 15.59
N THR A 188 15.19 -3.04 14.58
CA THR A 188 16.25 -3.16 13.57
C THR A 188 16.49 -1.85 12.81
N GLN A 189 15.45 -1.19 12.31
CA GLN A 189 15.63 0.05 11.55
C GLN A 189 16.15 1.22 12.40
N ARG A 190 15.90 1.23 13.71
CA ARG A 190 16.52 2.23 14.61
C ARG A 190 18.03 2.08 14.73
N GLU A 191 18.54 0.89 14.49
CA GLU A 191 19.97 0.58 14.52
C GLU A 191 20.58 0.78 13.13
N ASP A 192 19.90 0.28 12.09
CA ASP A 192 20.44 0.16 10.74
C ASP A 192 20.18 1.38 9.83
N ASN A 193 19.22 2.24 10.17
CA ASN A 193 18.83 3.40 9.36
C ASN A 193 19.03 4.71 10.13
N PRO A 194 20.21 5.36 10.01
CA PRO A 194 20.48 6.66 10.63
C PRO A 194 19.51 7.77 10.18
N GLY A 195 18.86 7.61 9.02
CA GLY A 195 17.90 8.55 8.46
C GLY A 195 16.45 8.26 8.84
N LEU A 196 16.20 7.31 9.74
CA LEU A 196 14.85 6.82 10.06
C LEU A 196 13.90 7.93 10.50
N LYS A 197 12.74 8.00 9.83
CA LYS A 197 11.62 8.89 10.16
C LYS A 197 10.41 8.07 10.62
N TYR A 198 10.25 7.92 11.93
CA TYR A 198 9.12 7.17 12.50
C TYR A 198 8.40 7.92 13.63
N GLY A 199 7.36 8.67 13.27
CA GLY A 199 6.51 9.43 14.19
C GLY A 199 5.10 8.85 14.37
N PRO A 200 4.20 9.60 15.05
CA PRO A 200 2.81 9.18 15.26
C PRO A 200 2.04 8.86 13.98
N LEU A 201 2.29 9.62 12.91
CA LEU A 201 1.64 9.44 11.62
C LEU A 201 2.09 8.15 10.93
N GLN A 202 3.40 7.92 10.85
CA GLN A 202 3.98 6.69 10.28
C GLN A 202 3.55 5.46 11.07
N HIS A 203 3.45 5.58 12.40
CA HIS A 203 2.93 4.51 13.25
C HIS A 203 1.46 4.17 12.96
N GLU A 204 0.59 5.18 12.79
CA GLU A 204 -0.80 4.96 12.39
C GLU A 204 -0.90 4.29 11.01
N MET A 205 -0.13 4.76 10.02
CA MET A 205 -0.10 4.18 8.67
C MET A 205 0.40 2.73 8.69
N SER A 206 1.51 2.46 9.38
CA SER A 206 2.07 1.12 9.58
C SER A 206 1.06 0.12 10.17
N CYS A 207 0.20 0.57 11.09
CA CYS A 207 -0.86 -0.26 11.66
C CYS A 207 -2.04 -0.42 10.68
N GLY A 208 -2.34 0.62 9.91
CA GLY A 208 -3.29 0.62 8.80
C GLY A 208 -2.99 -0.44 7.75
N GLU A 209 -1.72 -0.57 7.35
CA GLU A 209 -1.28 -1.57 6.35
C GLU A 209 -1.54 -3.01 6.83
N ILE A 210 -1.17 -3.32 8.07
CA ILE A 210 -1.44 -4.64 8.68
C ILE A 210 -2.95 -4.88 8.72
N ALA A 211 -3.73 -3.87 9.13
CA ALA A 211 -5.19 -3.97 9.18
C ALA A 211 -5.82 -4.19 7.79
N LEU A 212 -5.26 -3.59 6.74
CA LEU A 212 -5.69 -3.80 5.36
C LEU A 212 -5.38 -5.21 4.87
N ILE A 213 -4.17 -5.74 5.12
CA ILE A 213 -3.81 -7.12 4.78
C ILE A 213 -4.80 -8.09 5.43
N LEU A 214 -5.02 -7.96 6.74
CA LEU A 214 -5.91 -8.84 7.49
C LEU A 214 -7.39 -8.67 7.14
N GLY A 215 -7.82 -7.44 6.86
CA GLY A 215 -9.22 -7.14 6.53
C GLY A 215 -9.58 -7.57 5.10
N VAL A 216 -8.64 -7.47 4.15
CA VAL A 216 -8.89 -7.82 2.74
C VAL A 216 -8.66 -9.31 2.49
N LEU A 217 -7.56 -9.87 2.98
CA LEU A 217 -7.18 -11.27 2.74
C LEU A 217 -7.64 -12.21 3.86
N GLY A 218 -8.44 -11.72 4.81
CA GLY A 218 -8.87 -12.51 5.95
C GLY A 218 -10.08 -11.93 6.68
N ASP A 219 -10.14 -12.22 7.97
CA ASP A 219 -11.27 -11.88 8.84
C ASP A 219 -11.01 -10.65 9.73
N GLY A 220 -9.90 -9.94 9.50
CA GLY A 220 -9.44 -8.82 10.33
C GLY A 220 -8.73 -9.25 11.63
N LYS A 221 -8.65 -10.55 11.93
CA LYS A 221 -7.85 -11.12 13.03
C LYS A 221 -6.66 -11.91 12.51
N SER A 222 -6.86 -12.58 11.38
CA SER A 222 -5.87 -13.42 10.72
C SER A 222 -6.13 -13.49 9.22
N ALA A 223 -5.11 -13.88 8.45
CA ALA A 223 -5.21 -14.19 7.03
C ALA A 223 -4.50 -15.53 6.72
N PRO A 224 -5.06 -16.38 5.84
CA PRO A 224 -4.38 -17.59 5.39
C PRO A 224 -3.08 -17.26 4.66
N VAL A 225 -2.00 -18.00 4.96
CA VAL A 225 -0.71 -17.87 4.27
C VAL A 225 -0.88 -18.11 2.78
N GLU A 226 -1.74 -19.05 2.38
CA GLU A 226 -2.10 -19.32 0.98
C GLU A 226 -2.67 -18.09 0.24
N PHE A 227 -3.25 -17.11 0.95
CA PHE A 227 -3.70 -15.87 0.35
C PHE A 227 -2.63 -14.78 0.40
N VAL A 228 -1.89 -14.70 1.51
CA VAL A 228 -0.85 -13.67 1.71
C VAL A 228 0.36 -13.90 0.80
N GLU A 229 0.76 -15.15 0.57
CA GLU A 229 1.95 -15.49 -0.21
C GLU A 229 1.89 -15.00 -1.67
N PRO A 230 0.92 -15.39 -2.51
CA PRO A 230 0.84 -14.87 -3.88
C PRO A 230 0.57 -13.36 -3.91
N PHE A 231 -0.14 -12.82 -2.92
CA PHE A 231 -0.35 -11.38 -2.79
C PHE A 231 0.95 -10.60 -2.59
N LEU A 232 1.91 -11.12 -1.82
CA LEU A 232 3.19 -10.45 -1.57
C LEU A 232 4.28 -10.83 -2.57
N LYS A 233 4.39 -12.11 -2.96
CA LYS A 233 5.42 -12.60 -3.88
C LYS A 233 5.11 -12.27 -5.33
N GLU A 234 3.87 -12.48 -5.75
CA GLU A 234 3.49 -12.33 -7.15
C GLU A 234 2.77 -11.01 -7.42
N GLU A 235 2.35 -10.31 -6.35
CA GLU A 235 1.41 -9.19 -6.42
C GLU A 235 0.22 -9.60 -7.29
N ARG A 236 -0.37 -10.73 -6.91
CA ARG A 236 -1.53 -11.37 -7.55
C ARG A 236 -2.67 -11.49 -6.56
N LEU A 237 -3.90 -11.24 -7.00
CA LEU A 237 -5.07 -11.56 -6.18
C LEU A 237 -5.19 -13.10 -6.03
N PRO A 238 -5.36 -13.63 -4.81
CA PRO A 238 -5.35 -15.08 -4.54
C PRO A 238 -6.65 -15.81 -4.96
N ILE A 239 -7.19 -15.46 -6.14
CA ILE A 239 -8.46 -16.01 -6.65
C ILE A 239 -8.34 -17.51 -6.94
N GLN A 240 -7.17 -17.97 -7.38
CA GLN A 240 -6.93 -19.39 -7.68
C GLN A 240 -6.90 -20.23 -6.40
N GLU A 241 -6.45 -19.63 -5.31
CA GLU A 241 -6.38 -20.20 -3.98
C GLU A 241 -7.74 -20.18 -3.27
N GLY A 242 -8.76 -19.57 -3.89
CA GLY A 242 -10.13 -19.54 -3.38
C GLY A 242 -10.49 -18.25 -2.63
N TRP A 243 -9.61 -17.25 -2.64
CA TRP A 243 -9.98 -15.93 -2.11
C TRP A 243 -11.13 -15.34 -2.93
N VAL A 244 -12.16 -14.92 -2.21
CA VAL A 244 -13.28 -14.18 -2.77
C VAL A 244 -13.35 -12.82 -2.08
N LYS A 245 -13.43 -11.76 -2.87
CA LYS A 245 -13.71 -10.43 -2.33
C LYS A 245 -15.03 -10.47 -1.55
N ARG A 246 -15.09 -9.73 -0.44
CA ARG A 246 -16.29 -9.64 0.40
C ARG A 246 -17.49 -9.19 -0.46
N ARG A 247 -18.62 -9.92 -0.37
CA ARG A 247 -19.82 -9.70 -1.23
C ARG A 247 -20.98 -9.04 -0.49
N TRP A 248 -21.29 -9.51 0.72
CA TRP A 248 -22.43 -9.03 1.52
C TRP A 248 -22.12 -7.80 2.37
N TRP A 249 -20.83 -7.54 2.59
CA TRP A 249 -20.32 -6.32 3.19
C TRP A 249 -18.95 -6.02 2.55
N THR A 250 -18.42 -4.84 2.83
CA THR A 250 -17.08 -4.41 2.39
C THR A 250 -16.29 -3.95 3.60
N LEU A 251 -14.95 -4.00 3.54
CA LEU A 251 -14.12 -3.41 4.58
C LEU A 251 -14.33 -1.88 4.60
N GLY A 252 -15.07 -1.42 5.60
CA GLY A 252 -15.44 -0.02 5.80
C GLY A 252 -14.46 0.73 6.72
N PRO A 253 -14.55 2.07 6.79
CA PRO A 253 -13.71 2.89 7.67
C PRO A 253 -13.79 2.49 9.15
N VAL A 254 -15.00 2.16 9.64
CA VAL A 254 -15.22 1.77 11.04
C VAL A 254 -14.53 0.44 11.37
N GLU A 255 -14.77 -0.59 10.55
CA GLU A 255 -14.15 -1.90 10.74
C GLU A 255 -12.61 -1.80 10.65
N LEU A 256 -12.11 -1.08 9.64
CA LEU A 256 -10.67 -0.82 9.51
C LEU A 256 -10.10 -0.16 10.77
N LYS A 257 -10.76 0.89 11.30
CA LYS A 257 -10.30 1.58 12.51
C LYS A 257 -10.27 0.66 13.73
N LEU A 258 -11.25 -0.25 13.87
CA LEU A 258 -11.28 -1.23 14.95
C LEU A 258 -10.08 -2.19 14.86
N ILE A 259 -9.76 -2.69 13.65
CA ILE A 259 -8.60 -3.56 13.44
C ILE A 259 -7.30 -2.78 13.74
N VAL A 260 -7.16 -1.55 13.22
CA VAL A 260 -6.02 -0.66 13.49
C VAL A 260 -5.80 -0.46 14.99
N ASN A 261 -6.85 -0.16 15.74
CA ASN A 261 -6.72 0.04 17.19
C ASN A 261 -6.24 -1.22 17.93
N LYS A 262 -6.65 -2.41 17.48
CA LYS A 262 -6.15 -3.68 18.03
C LYS A 262 -4.68 -3.91 17.69
N VAL A 263 -4.29 -3.68 16.44
CA VAL A 263 -2.89 -3.77 15.99
C VAL A 263 -2.00 -2.78 16.74
N LYS A 264 -2.43 -1.53 16.90
CA LYS A 264 -1.75 -0.51 17.71
C LYS A 264 -1.57 -0.94 19.16
N GLY A 265 -2.60 -1.51 19.78
CA GLY A 265 -2.50 -2.04 21.15
C GLY A 265 -1.46 -3.14 21.28
N LEU A 266 -1.31 -4.00 20.27
CA LEU A 266 -0.30 -5.05 20.24
C LEU A 266 1.11 -4.49 20.02
N ILE A 267 1.31 -3.55 19.09
CA ILE A 267 2.64 -2.98 18.81
C ILE A 267 3.10 -2.06 19.96
N GLY A 268 2.16 -1.35 20.58
CA GLY A 268 2.41 -0.32 21.59
C GLY A 268 2.92 0.99 20.99
N LEU A 269 3.06 2.01 21.84
CA LEU A 269 3.68 3.28 21.43
C LEU A 269 5.17 3.07 21.21
N GLN A 270 5.56 2.93 19.95
CA GLN A 270 6.95 2.78 19.52
C GLN A 270 7.49 4.09 18.92
N ILE A 271 7.10 5.23 19.47
CA ILE A 271 7.56 6.55 19.02
C ILE A 271 8.63 6.97 20.01
N LYS A 272 9.86 7.18 19.52
CA LYS A 272 10.96 7.75 20.30
C LYS A 272 11.14 9.19 19.88
#